data_AF-A0A9P3CJA1-F1
#
_entry.id   AF-A0A9P3CJA1-F1
#
_cell.length_a   1.000
_cell.length_b   1.000
_cell.length_c   1.000
_cell.angle_alpha   90.00
_cell.angle_beta   90.00
_cell.angle_gamma   90.00
#
_symmetry.space_group_name_H-M   'P 1'
#
loop_
_entity.id
_entity.type
_entity.pdbx_description
1 polymer ?
#
loop_
_entity_poly.entity_id
_entity_poly.type
_entity_poly.pdbx_seq_one_letter_code
_entity_poly.pdbx_strand_id
1 'polypeptide(L)'
;MSVEALPSHYWNISWYNSSTQGDGGAGLMLNGIQHGNSTWPRTISDSLVLPKLSAVQIPGSNNSTNRELLVGKRYHLDVKALEAMLVCEIVSDDDITITTWSDESDYKMAAMTAIAKLPANCWHGGVNGTNAFYNFTLPWERDRRQNEMLSLFADLHLGPWESWQRTPRVPLEREWGEFDPLDQIADNPAGCPSIGVLYGPRGNDSYIPGPEELTVFVCSQKVAQIAVRAAFFENLTIDSTVPLIRRAVPIQYLNNGTEGIESFPYRPEAYLAGTLDQNFAWYQVQNLTAFPVTGNEVGSVFFNHLIYGPNGTQSPEKLAGKSNRSELMQRVQRLYSKYMALVIDTKFRAPLTYEESLKTPIYGTMALESSRLRMNSTSKTTLQIFLACMLALGFAAYLKTDLRTTLPRKPTSIASVMSLLSGSDLCGNGRSYLPEGAENMTSEELNEHLDGLIVRLGWWSQSTDGPSSSSDGGRQDENKDGDLVVKSEEIRRRRFGIDIGKPEQLGFRPESTFRQKLQALRRRKAPSAQYSTPSAQDSTPSS
;
A
#
# COMPACT_ATOMS: atom_id res chain seq x y z
N MET A 1 -5.70 3.68 -7.45
CA MET A 1 -5.78 5.15 -7.68
C MET A 1 -5.41 5.85 -6.38
N SER A 2 -4.68 6.96 -6.42
CA SER A 2 -4.35 7.75 -5.22
C SER A 2 -5.54 8.57 -4.76
N VAL A 3 -5.68 8.71 -3.44
CA VAL A 3 -6.70 9.55 -2.80
C VAL A 3 -6.05 10.38 -1.70
N GLU A 4 -6.64 11.53 -1.43
CA GLU A 4 -6.31 12.41 -0.32
C GLU A 4 -7.53 12.53 0.60
N ALA A 5 -7.34 12.35 1.88
CA ALA A 5 -8.34 12.56 2.90
C ALA A 5 -7.98 13.78 3.76
N LEU A 6 -9.00 14.52 4.18
CA LEU A 6 -8.83 15.69 5.04
C LEU A 6 -9.17 15.29 6.49
N PRO A 7 -8.28 15.54 7.46
CA PRO A 7 -8.59 15.30 8.87
C PRO A 7 -9.64 16.30 9.36
N SER A 8 -10.55 15.88 10.23
CA SER A 8 -11.57 16.77 10.81
C SER A 8 -11.11 17.46 12.11
N HIS A 9 -9.96 17.05 12.64
CA HIS A 9 -9.44 17.52 13.93
C HIS A 9 -7.93 17.32 13.97
N TYR A 10 -7.27 18.00 14.90
CA TYR A 10 -5.91 17.69 15.33
C TYR A 10 -5.94 17.04 16.71
N TRP A 11 -4.79 16.54 17.15
CA TRP A 11 -4.64 15.95 18.48
C TRP A 11 -4.18 17.02 19.48
N ASN A 12 -5.04 17.36 20.43
CA ASN A 12 -4.66 18.15 21.61
C ASN A 12 -4.60 17.23 22.82
N ILE A 13 -3.41 16.75 23.14
CA ILE A 13 -3.16 15.81 24.23
C ILE A 13 -2.94 16.51 25.59
N SER A 14 -3.20 17.81 25.66
CA SER A 14 -3.09 18.57 26.91
C SER A 14 -4.31 18.29 27.78
N TRP A 15 -4.10 17.70 28.95
CA TRP A 15 -5.15 17.45 29.94
C TRP A 15 -4.66 17.88 31.32
N TYR A 16 -4.61 19.19 31.52
CA TYR A 16 -4.18 19.79 32.79
C TYR A 16 -5.26 19.67 33.87
N ASN A 17 -4.83 19.56 35.12
CA ASN A 17 -5.68 19.33 36.29
C ASN A 17 -6.65 18.18 36.02
N SER A 18 -6.09 17.09 35.51
CA SER A 18 -6.85 15.99 34.91
C SER A 18 -7.86 15.35 35.87
N SER A 19 -7.63 15.41 37.19
CA SER A 19 -8.57 14.94 38.22
C SER A 19 -9.84 15.78 38.37
N THR A 20 -9.86 17.04 37.89
CA THR A 20 -11.01 17.97 38.00
C THR A 20 -11.72 18.26 36.69
N GLN A 21 -11.00 18.16 35.57
CA GLN A 21 -11.52 18.59 34.27
C GLN A 21 -12.48 17.59 33.62
N GLY A 22 -12.72 16.44 34.27
CA GLY A 22 -13.47 15.31 33.72
C GLY A 22 -12.69 14.55 32.65
N ASP A 23 -12.95 13.25 32.55
CA ASP A 23 -12.41 12.37 31.50
C ASP A 23 -13.29 12.29 30.24
N GLY A 24 -14.39 13.06 30.22
CA GLY A 24 -15.35 13.08 29.10
C GLY A 24 -16.31 11.89 29.13
N GLY A 25 -16.48 11.25 30.29
CA GLY A 25 -17.29 10.04 30.46
C GLY A 25 -16.58 8.76 30.04
N ALA A 26 -15.25 8.80 29.84
CA ALA A 26 -14.48 7.66 29.35
C ALA A 26 -14.55 6.45 30.30
N GLY A 27 -14.48 6.67 31.61
CA GLY A 27 -14.63 5.63 32.63
C GLY A 27 -16.01 4.96 32.57
N LEU A 28 -17.07 5.77 32.48
CA LEU A 28 -18.45 5.26 32.35
C LEU A 28 -18.66 4.48 31.04
N MET A 29 -18.11 4.98 29.94
CA MET A 29 -18.15 4.27 28.66
C MET A 29 -17.40 2.94 28.72
N LEU A 30 -16.21 2.92 29.32
CA LEU A 30 -15.42 1.71 29.48
C LEU A 30 -16.19 0.66 30.29
N ASN A 31 -16.77 1.07 31.42
CA ASN A 31 -17.63 0.24 32.24
C ASN A 31 -18.78 -0.34 31.41
N GLY A 32 -19.53 0.51 30.70
CA GLY A 32 -20.61 0.07 29.81
C GLY A 32 -20.15 -0.92 28.74
N ILE A 33 -18.99 -0.71 28.14
CA ILE A 33 -18.41 -1.61 27.13
C ILE A 33 -18.03 -2.97 27.73
N GLN A 34 -17.37 -2.98 28.89
CA GLN A 34 -16.95 -4.23 29.54
C GLN A 34 -18.15 -5.07 29.97
N HIS A 35 -19.22 -4.42 30.44
CA HIS A 35 -20.47 -5.09 30.85
C HIS A 35 -21.43 -5.43 29.70
N GLY A 36 -21.07 -5.12 28.46
CA GLY A 36 -21.92 -5.40 27.29
C GLY A 36 -23.11 -4.44 27.12
N ASN A 37 -23.15 -3.34 27.88
CA ASN A 37 -24.17 -2.29 27.79
C ASN A 37 -23.85 -1.25 26.70
N SER A 38 -22.61 -1.21 26.19
CA SER A 38 -22.16 -0.28 25.16
C SER A 38 -21.20 -0.94 24.18
N THR A 39 -20.89 -0.26 23.08
CA THR A 39 -19.97 -0.74 22.04
C THR A 39 -18.81 0.25 21.86
N TRP A 40 -17.66 -0.27 21.45
CA TRP A 40 -16.49 0.56 21.16
C TRP A 40 -16.81 1.59 20.05
N PRO A 41 -16.37 2.86 20.21
CA PRO A 41 -16.41 3.83 19.12
C PRO A 41 -15.72 3.28 17.87
N ARG A 42 -16.30 3.51 16.69
CA ARG A 42 -15.74 3.01 15.42
C ARG A 42 -14.35 3.56 15.10
N THR A 43 -13.97 4.66 15.75
CA THR A 43 -12.66 5.31 15.69
C THR A 43 -11.59 4.64 16.55
N ILE A 44 -11.95 3.63 17.34
CA ILE A 44 -11.03 2.89 18.20
C ILE A 44 -10.93 1.45 17.70
N SER A 45 -9.70 0.94 17.61
CA SER A 45 -9.41 -0.45 17.31
C SER A 45 -8.46 -1.00 18.38
N ASP A 46 -9.01 -1.81 19.28
CA ASP A 46 -8.35 -2.27 20.52
C ASP A 46 -7.88 -1.08 21.39
N SER A 47 -6.61 -0.69 21.32
CA SER A 47 -6.00 0.47 22.01
C SER A 47 -5.68 1.65 21.08
N LEU A 48 -5.79 1.47 19.76
CA LEU A 48 -5.42 2.46 18.77
C LEU A 48 -6.59 3.38 18.44
N VAL A 49 -6.36 4.68 18.53
CA VAL A 49 -7.37 5.70 18.21
C VAL A 49 -7.03 6.37 16.88
N LEU A 50 -7.90 6.16 15.90
CA LEU A 50 -7.74 6.65 14.54
C LEU A 50 -8.32 8.07 14.39
N PRO A 51 -7.79 8.90 13.47
CA PRO A 51 -8.34 10.22 13.21
C PRO A 51 -9.73 10.15 12.56
N LYS A 52 -10.57 11.15 12.84
CA LYS A 52 -11.82 11.37 12.10
C LYS A 52 -11.51 12.17 10.84
N LEU A 53 -12.20 11.85 9.76
CA LEU A 53 -12.01 12.46 8.45
C LEU A 53 -13.23 13.32 8.12
N SER A 54 -13.00 14.48 7.50
CA SER A 54 -14.05 15.40 7.07
C SER A 54 -14.40 15.23 5.58
N ALA A 55 -13.42 14.87 4.76
CA ALA A 55 -13.61 14.68 3.32
C ALA A 55 -12.56 13.73 2.72
N VAL A 56 -12.87 13.18 1.55
CA VAL A 56 -11.94 12.45 0.69
C VAL A 56 -12.05 13.02 -0.72
N GLN A 57 -10.91 13.20 -1.39
CA GLN A 57 -10.80 13.74 -2.73
C GLN A 57 -9.78 12.96 -3.56
N ILE A 58 -9.95 13.00 -4.88
CA ILE A 58 -8.96 12.47 -5.83
C ILE A 58 -8.15 13.67 -6.32
N PRO A 59 -6.81 13.66 -6.16
CA PRO A 59 -5.97 14.77 -6.59
C PRO A 59 -6.14 15.06 -8.09
N GLY A 60 -6.37 16.34 -8.44
CA GLY A 60 -6.49 16.79 -9.83
C GLY A 60 -7.81 16.49 -10.53
N SER A 61 -8.82 15.98 -9.81
CA SER A 61 -10.16 15.72 -10.35
C SER A 61 -11.17 16.77 -9.89
N ASN A 62 -12.13 17.11 -10.75
CA ASN A 62 -13.19 18.07 -10.42
C ASN A 62 -14.24 17.45 -9.45
N ASN A 63 -15.02 18.29 -8.79
CA ASN A 63 -15.95 17.85 -7.73
C ASN A 63 -17.02 16.85 -8.21
N SER A 64 -17.49 16.96 -9.46
CA SER A 64 -18.49 16.03 -10.01
C SER A 64 -17.91 14.64 -10.24
N THR A 65 -16.72 14.55 -10.84
CA THR A 65 -16.05 13.26 -11.13
C THR A 65 -15.55 12.61 -9.85
N ASN A 66 -15.15 13.42 -8.85
CA ASN A 66 -14.81 12.93 -7.52
C ASN A 66 -15.98 12.18 -6.87
N ARG A 67 -17.17 12.77 -6.83
CA ARG A 67 -18.32 12.11 -6.19
C ARG A 67 -18.66 10.79 -6.89
N GLU A 68 -18.69 10.75 -8.22
CA GLU A 68 -19.02 9.54 -8.97
C GLU A 68 -18.01 8.39 -8.75
N LEU A 69 -16.71 8.71 -8.71
CA LEU A 69 -15.65 7.71 -8.54
C LEU A 69 -15.52 7.18 -7.09
N LEU A 70 -15.99 7.95 -6.11
CA LEU A 70 -15.89 7.63 -4.69
C LEU A 70 -17.11 6.82 -4.17
N VAL A 71 -18.26 6.90 -4.83
CA VAL A 71 -19.48 6.22 -4.38
C VAL A 71 -19.33 4.70 -4.32
N GLY A 72 -19.70 4.11 -3.19
CA GLY A 72 -19.64 2.69 -2.89
C GLY A 72 -18.23 2.11 -2.78
N LYS A 73 -17.19 2.96 -2.70
CA LYS A 73 -15.79 2.51 -2.67
C LYS A 73 -15.24 2.41 -1.25
N ARG A 74 -14.16 1.63 -1.14
CA ARG A 74 -13.33 1.54 0.06
C ARG A 74 -11.98 2.17 -0.20
N TYR A 75 -11.47 2.87 0.81
CA TYR A 75 -10.20 3.57 0.77
C TYR A 75 -9.23 2.93 1.75
N HIS A 76 -7.96 2.84 1.38
CA HIS A 76 -6.89 2.48 2.30
C HIS A 76 -6.03 3.72 2.53
N LEU A 77 -6.09 4.28 3.73
CA LEU A 77 -5.40 5.51 4.09
C LEU A 77 -4.26 5.19 5.06
N ASP A 78 -3.13 5.88 4.90
CA ASP A 78 -2.02 5.84 5.84
C ASP A 78 -2.22 6.96 6.86
N VAL A 79 -2.75 6.61 8.03
CA VAL A 79 -3.13 7.55 9.09
C VAL A 79 -2.18 7.45 10.28
N LYS A 80 -2.05 8.56 11.01
CA LYS A 80 -1.34 8.59 12.30
C LYS A 80 -2.35 8.40 13.43
N ALA A 81 -2.39 7.20 13.99
CA ALA A 81 -3.21 6.87 15.15
C ALA A 81 -2.46 7.18 16.46
N LEU A 82 -3.20 7.33 17.56
CA LEU A 82 -2.63 7.47 18.90
C LEU A 82 -2.84 6.19 19.72
N GLU A 83 -1.86 5.86 20.57
CA GLU A 83 -1.93 4.77 21.55
C GLU A 83 -1.33 5.28 22.87
N ALA A 84 -2.08 5.19 23.96
CA ALA A 84 -1.57 5.49 25.29
C ALA A 84 -0.86 4.27 25.89
N MET A 85 0.22 4.50 26.61
CA MET A 85 1.05 3.44 27.18
C MET A 85 1.60 3.80 28.56
N LEU A 86 1.78 2.79 29.39
CA LEU A 86 2.52 2.85 30.65
C LEU A 86 3.92 2.28 30.42
N VAL A 87 4.92 3.05 30.80
CA VAL A 87 6.31 2.59 30.92
C VAL A 87 6.59 2.45 32.41
N CYS A 88 6.66 1.22 32.89
CA CYS A 88 6.74 0.93 34.32
C CYS A 88 8.10 0.37 34.74
N GLU A 89 8.48 0.68 35.98
CA GLU A 89 9.65 0.17 36.68
C GLU A 89 9.21 -0.61 37.92
N ILE A 90 9.72 -1.82 38.07
CA ILE A 90 9.43 -2.71 39.20
C ILE A 90 10.22 -2.25 40.42
N VAL A 91 9.55 -2.14 41.57
CA VAL A 91 10.22 -1.88 42.84
C VAL A 91 10.93 -3.14 43.30
N SER A 92 12.18 -3.00 43.76
CA SER A 92 12.98 -4.14 44.24
C SER A 92 12.36 -4.76 45.49
N ASP A 93 12.52 -6.08 45.65
CA ASP A 93 12.06 -6.80 46.84
C ASP A 93 12.73 -6.25 48.12
N ASP A 94 13.98 -5.80 48.00
CA ASP A 94 14.76 -5.18 49.09
C ASP A 94 14.24 -3.79 49.48
N ASP A 95 13.53 -3.13 48.57
CA ASP A 95 12.93 -1.80 48.77
C ASP A 95 11.48 -1.91 49.27
N ILE A 96 11.01 -3.11 49.61
CA ILE A 96 9.68 -3.39 50.14
C ILE A 96 9.81 -3.87 51.59
N THR A 97 9.09 -3.20 52.49
CA THR A 97 9.07 -3.53 53.92
C THR A 97 7.64 -3.73 54.38
N ILE A 98 7.41 -4.75 55.21
CA ILE A 98 6.10 -5.01 55.78
C ILE A 98 6.22 -4.92 57.30
N THR A 99 5.48 -4.00 57.89
CA THR A 99 5.45 -3.77 59.33
C THR A 99 4.11 -4.17 59.88
N THR A 100 4.08 -4.75 61.08
CA THR A 100 2.83 -5.07 61.78
C THR A 100 2.81 -4.39 63.13
N TRP A 101 1.62 -3.95 63.53
CA TRP A 101 1.38 -3.37 64.83
C TRP A 101 0.00 -3.78 65.34
N SER A 102 -0.24 -3.54 66.62
CA SER A 102 -1.53 -3.70 67.27
C SER A 102 -1.81 -2.46 68.09
N ASP A 103 -3.01 -1.91 67.98
CA ASP A 103 -3.44 -0.81 68.84
C ASP A 103 -3.94 -1.33 70.20
N GLU A 104 -4.12 -0.43 71.18
CA GLU A 104 -4.63 -0.74 72.54
C GLU A 104 -5.99 -1.45 72.54
N SER A 105 -6.73 -1.37 71.42
CA SER A 105 -8.01 -2.03 71.16
C SER A 105 -7.90 -3.49 70.66
N ASP A 106 -6.70 -4.08 70.63
CA ASP A 106 -6.38 -5.39 70.01
C ASP A 106 -6.64 -5.43 68.49
N TYR A 107 -6.72 -4.24 67.88
CA TYR A 107 -6.86 -4.09 66.44
C TYR A 107 -5.51 -4.35 65.77
N LYS A 108 -5.43 -5.43 65.00
CA LYS A 108 -4.18 -5.89 64.38
C LYS A 108 -4.04 -5.32 62.99
N MET A 109 -2.99 -4.53 62.80
CA MET A 109 -2.71 -3.86 61.53
C MET A 109 -1.42 -4.39 60.92
N ALA A 110 -1.33 -4.26 59.61
CA ALA A 110 -0.10 -4.38 58.87
C ALA A 110 -0.03 -3.25 57.85
N ALA A 111 1.19 -2.87 57.44
CA ALA A 111 1.41 -1.95 56.34
C ALA A 111 2.59 -2.43 55.53
N MET A 112 2.44 -2.30 54.21
CA MET A 112 3.51 -2.46 53.26
C MET A 112 3.98 -1.08 52.87
N THR A 113 5.28 -0.84 52.99
CA THR A 113 5.95 0.37 52.50
C THR A 113 6.92 -0.03 51.40
N ALA A 114 6.73 0.54 50.21
CA ALA A 114 7.58 0.36 49.04
C ALA A 114 8.33 1.67 48.74
N ILE A 115 9.64 1.58 48.52
CA ILE A 115 10.51 2.70 48.19
C ILE A 115 10.80 2.66 46.68
N ALA A 116 10.03 3.41 45.90
CA ALA A 116 10.21 3.50 44.46
C ALA A 116 11.27 4.56 44.11
N LYS A 117 12.36 4.15 43.45
CA LYS A 117 13.37 5.09 42.95
C LYS A 117 12.79 5.92 41.82
N LEU A 118 13.00 7.25 41.88
CA LEU A 118 12.53 8.15 40.83
C LEU A 118 13.61 8.30 39.74
N PRO A 119 13.20 8.55 38.48
CA PRO A 119 14.14 8.87 37.40
C PRO A 119 15.05 10.04 37.76
N ALA A 120 16.27 10.07 37.21
CA ALA A 120 17.28 11.09 37.55
C ALA A 120 16.84 12.54 37.30
N ASN A 121 15.86 12.76 36.42
CA ASN A 121 15.26 14.06 36.10
C ASN A 121 14.03 14.40 36.98
N CYS A 122 13.67 13.56 37.96
CA CYS A 122 12.51 13.72 38.83
C CYS A 122 12.92 13.67 40.30
N TRP A 123 13.13 14.84 40.92
CA TRP A 123 13.54 14.95 42.34
C TRP A 123 12.42 15.55 43.19
N HIS A 124 11.20 15.04 42.98
CA HIS A 124 9.97 15.56 43.59
C HIS A 124 9.36 14.60 44.61
N GLY A 125 10.14 13.63 45.09
CA GLY A 125 9.70 12.68 46.09
C GLY A 125 9.58 13.28 47.49
N GLY A 126 8.77 12.62 48.33
CA GLY A 126 8.55 12.99 49.72
C GLY A 126 7.75 14.28 49.92
N VAL A 127 7.37 14.55 51.17
CA VAL A 127 6.50 15.67 51.56
C VAL A 127 7.03 17.05 51.12
N ASN A 128 8.35 17.22 51.12
CA ASN A 128 9.00 18.47 50.70
C ASN A 128 9.24 18.55 49.19
N GLY A 129 9.00 17.48 48.43
CA GLY A 129 9.23 17.43 46.99
C GLY A 129 10.70 17.54 46.60
N THR A 130 11.60 16.92 47.37
CA THR A 130 13.06 17.01 47.17
C THR A 130 13.77 15.65 47.08
N ASN A 131 13.08 14.55 47.37
CA ASN A 131 13.70 13.23 47.41
C ASN A 131 13.80 12.64 46.01
N ALA A 132 14.81 11.80 45.80
CA ALA A 132 15.00 11.00 44.58
C ALA A 132 14.23 9.65 44.63
N PHE A 133 13.33 9.49 45.59
CA PHE A 133 12.50 8.30 45.76
C PHE A 133 11.11 8.71 46.25
N TYR A 134 10.12 7.88 45.94
CA TYR A 134 8.77 7.97 46.44
C TYR A 134 8.51 6.82 47.40
N ASN A 135 8.02 7.14 48.60
CA ASN A 135 7.53 6.15 49.53
C ASN A 135 6.04 5.97 49.29
N PHE A 136 5.64 4.72 49.16
CA PHE A 136 4.25 4.34 48.99
C PHE A 136 3.91 3.37 50.13
N THR A 137 2.95 3.73 50.99
CA THR A 137 2.54 2.91 52.13
C THR A 137 1.06 2.54 52.03
N LEU A 138 0.76 1.24 52.09
CA LEU A 138 -0.61 0.72 52.13
C LEU A 138 -0.84 -0.07 53.42
N PRO A 139 -1.59 0.48 54.38
CA PRO A 139 -2.00 -0.26 55.57
C PRO A 139 -3.25 -1.10 55.31
N TRP A 140 -3.41 -2.17 56.07
CA TRP A 140 -4.61 -2.99 56.09
C TRP A 140 -4.84 -3.61 57.47
N GLU A 141 -6.11 -3.88 57.76
CA GLU A 141 -6.49 -4.70 58.90
C GLU A 141 -6.19 -6.18 58.62
N ARG A 142 -5.57 -6.84 59.61
CA ARG A 142 -5.36 -8.29 59.63
C ARG A 142 -6.60 -8.96 60.21
N ASP A 143 -7.57 -9.28 59.37
CA ASP A 143 -8.74 -10.08 59.75
C ASP A 143 -8.40 -11.59 59.73
N ARG A 144 -9.12 -12.39 60.53
CA ARG A 144 -9.13 -13.86 60.50
C ARG A 144 -9.89 -14.42 59.28
N ARG A 145 -10.68 -13.60 58.58
CA ARG A 145 -11.48 -14.01 57.43
C ARG A 145 -10.68 -13.95 56.12
N GLN A 146 -10.30 -15.15 55.66
CA GLN A 146 -9.86 -15.56 54.31
C GLN A 146 -8.71 -14.80 53.60
N ASN A 147 -8.14 -15.50 52.61
CA ASN A 147 -7.03 -15.04 51.77
C ASN A 147 -7.55 -14.05 50.71
N GLU A 148 -7.61 -12.77 51.06
CA GLU A 148 -7.94 -11.71 50.10
C GLU A 148 -6.69 -11.22 49.35
N MET A 149 -6.92 -10.65 48.18
CA MET A 149 -5.88 -9.98 47.40
C MET A 149 -5.88 -8.49 47.74
N LEU A 150 -4.72 -8.00 48.16
CA LEU A 150 -4.40 -6.59 48.25
C LEU A 150 -4.21 -6.04 46.84
N SER A 151 -4.94 -4.98 46.48
CA SER A 151 -4.79 -4.36 45.16
C SER A 151 -4.99 -2.86 45.15
N LEU A 152 -4.07 -2.15 44.48
CA LEU A 152 -4.14 -0.72 44.30
C LEU A 152 -3.65 -0.31 42.91
N PHE A 153 -4.44 0.54 42.28
CA PHE A 153 -4.04 1.36 41.13
C PHE A 153 -4.29 2.79 41.56
N ALA A 154 -3.22 3.57 41.71
CA ALA A 154 -3.29 4.91 42.28
C ALA A 154 -2.50 5.91 41.47
N ASP A 155 -2.97 7.15 41.49
CA ASP A 155 -2.22 8.30 41.04
C ASP A 155 -1.16 8.63 42.10
N LEU A 156 0.08 8.84 41.66
CA LEU A 156 1.17 9.24 42.55
C LEU A 156 1.08 10.75 42.75
N HIS A 157 1.22 11.24 43.99
CA HIS A 157 1.33 12.66 44.26
C HIS A 157 2.76 13.04 44.64
N LEU A 158 3.48 13.64 43.69
CA LEU A 158 4.84 14.12 43.90
C LEU A 158 4.83 15.57 44.37
N GLY A 159 5.59 15.85 45.42
CA GLY A 159 5.54 17.11 46.14
C GLY A 159 6.14 18.31 45.39
N PRO A 160 6.12 19.49 46.03
CA PRO A 160 5.85 19.70 47.46
C PRO A 160 4.37 19.63 47.83
N TRP A 161 4.05 19.06 48.99
CA TRP A 161 2.69 19.00 49.53
C TRP A 161 2.32 20.30 50.25
N GLU A 162 1.05 20.71 50.20
CA GLU A 162 0.53 21.90 50.88
C GLU A 162 0.47 21.73 52.42
N SER A 163 0.47 22.82 53.18
CA SER A 163 0.60 22.78 54.66
C SER A 163 -0.51 22.02 55.39
N TRP A 164 -1.72 21.94 54.82
CA TRP A 164 -2.83 21.14 55.36
C TRP A 164 -2.71 19.64 55.01
N GLN A 165 -2.04 19.31 53.91
CA GLN A 165 -1.63 17.94 53.57
C GLN A 165 -0.50 17.45 54.50
N ARG A 166 0.28 18.38 55.08
CA ARG A 166 1.38 18.11 56.04
C ARG A 166 0.93 17.79 57.48
N THR A 167 -0.37 17.79 57.82
CA THR A 167 -0.76 17.74 59.24
C THR A 167 -0.37 16.40 59.92
N PRO A 168 0.15 16.40 61.16
CA PRO A 168 0.83 15.26 61.78
C PRO A 168 -0.10 14.35 62.61
N ARG A 169 -1.42 14.56 62.60
CA ARG A 169 -2.34 13.83 63.48
C ARG A 169 -2.71 12.43 63.01
N VAL A 170 -2.15 11.98 61.90
CA VAL A 170 -2.29 10.59 61.45
C VAL A 170 -0.91 10.13 60.94
N PRO A 171 -0.06 9.57 61.83
CA PRO A 171 1.26 9.11 61.45
C PRO A 171 1.08 7.89 60.53
N LEU A 172 1.72 7.87 59.37
CA LEU A 172 1.77 6.76 58.40
C LEU A 172 0.53 6.60 57.48
N GLU A 173 -0.54 7.39 57.64
CA GLU A 173 -1.78 7.21 56.87
C GLU A 173 -1.99 8.25 55.73
N ARG A 174 -0.95 8.87 55.17
CA ARG A 174 -1.11 9.88 54.10
C ARG A 174 -0.35 9.64 52.79
N GLU A 175 0.35 8.52 52.65
CA GLU A 175 0.90 8.08 51.35
C GLU A 175 0.04 6.97 50.72
N TRP A 176 -1.26 6.99 51.01
CA TRP A 176 -2.24 6.21 50.27
C TRP A 176 -2.36 6.82 48.87
N GLY A 177 -2.80 6.03 47.89
CA GLY A 177 -3.48 6.60 46.73
C GLY A 177 -4.52 7.63 47.18
N GLU A 178 -4.85 8.59 46.35
CA GLU A 178 -5.49 9.84 46.75
C GLU A 178 -6.84 9.65 47.47
N PHE A 179 -6.85 9.66 48.81
CA PHE A 179 -8.07 9.66 49.66
C PHE A 179 -8.52 11.07 50.09
N ASP A 180 -7.68 12.09 49.89
CA ASP A 180 -8.09 13.50 49.98
C ASP A 180 -8.93 13.87 48.74
N PRO A 181 -9.78 14.92 48.77
CA PRO A 181 -10.56 15.35 47.61
C PRO A 181 -9.67 15.44 46.37
N LEU A 182 -9.78 14.43 45.49
CA LEU A 182 -9.00 14.25 44.26
C LEU A 182 -9.04 15.50 43.38
N ASP A 183 -10.07 16.33 43.56
CA ASP A 183 -10.32 17.59 42.89
C ASP A 183 -9.43 18.76 43.37
N GLN A 184 -8.64 18.60 44.42
CA GLN A 184 -7.82 19.68 44.99
C GLN A 184 -6.32 19.49 44.80
N ILE A 185 -5.89 18.36 44.24
CA ILE A 185 -4.48 18.02 44.11
C ILE A 185 -4.00 18.30 42.67
N ALA A 186 -2.88 19.01 42.56
CA ALA A 186 -2.30 19.39 41.28
C ALA A 186 -1.67 18.19 40.53
N ASP A 187 -1.57 18.32 39.20
CA ASP A 187 -0.85 17.34 38.37
C ASP A 187 0.63 17.24 38.77
N ASN A 188 1.21 16.06 38.61
CA ASN A 188 2.63 15.84 38.88
C ASN A 188 3.55 16.69 38.00
N PRO A 189 4.76 17.01 38.49
CA PRO A 189 5.79 17.63 37.68
C PRO A 189 6.09 16.82 36.41
N ALA A 190 6.34 17.53 35.32
CA ALA A 190 6.71 16.94 34.04
C ALA A 190 7.97 16.07 34.18
N GLY A 191 7.98 14.88 33.57
CA GLY A 191 9.13 13.97 33.58
C GLY A 191 9.12 12.96 34.72
N CYS A 192 8.17 13.05 35.64
CA CYS A 192 8.02 12.11 36.73
C CYS A 192 7.01 10.99 36.42
N PRO A 193 7.12 9.82 37.09
CA PRO A 193 6.06 8.83 37.10
C PRO A 193 4.81 9.40 37.78
N SER A 194 3.65 8.85 37.41
CA SER A 194 2.35 9.37 37.86
C SER A 194 1.38 8.28 38.30
N ILE A 195 1.70 7.01 38.08
CA ILE A 195 0.85 5.88 38.47
C ILE A 195 1.66 4.92 39.35
N GLY A 196 1.08 4.51 40.47
CA GLY A 196 1.56 3.45 41.34
C GLY A 196 0.63 2.25 41.26
N VAL A 197 1.23 1.06 41.22
CA VAL A 197 0.47 -0.19 41.22
C VAL A 197 1.03 -1.13 42.26
N LEU A 198 0.12 -1.75 42.99
CA LEU A 198 0.40 -2.77 43.98
C LEU A 198 -0.60 -3.91 43.83
N TYR A 199 -0.08 -5.13 43.85
CA TYR A 199 -0.89 -6.32 43.89
C TYR A 199 -0.23 -7.47 44.66
N GLY A 200 -0.98 -8.17 45.49
CA GLY A 200 -0.47 -9.36 46.18
C GLY A 200 -1.45 -9.92 47.20
N PRO A 201 -1.12 -11.03 47.88
CA PRO A 201 -1.92 -11.50 49.00
C PRO A 201 -1.94 -10.47 50.13
N ARG A 202 -3.10 -10.25 50.75
CA ARG A 202 -3.28 -9.32 51.90
C ARG A 202 -2.63 -9.88 53.18
N GLY A 203 -2.52 -11.20 53.32
CA GLY A 203 -2.14 -11.82 54.58
C GLY A 203 -3.25 -11.74 55.64
N ASN A 204 -3.05 -12.41 56.77
CA ASN A 204 -3.98 -12.51 57.90
C ASN A 204 -3.22 -12.65 59.23
N ASP A 205 -3.94 -12.93 60.31
CA ASP A 205 -3.37 -13.14 61.65
C ASP A 205 -2.28 -14.22 61.72
N SER A 206 -2.35 -15.23 60.85
CA SER A 206 -1.45 -16.40 60.84
C SER A 206 -0.36 -16.31 59.79
N TYR A 207 -0.45 -15.35 58.85
CA TYR A 207 0.41 -15.28 57.68
C TYR A 207 0.58 -13.84 57.21
N ILE A 208 1.83 -13.39 57.10
CA ILE A 208 2.19 -12.10 56.51
C ILE A 208 2.95 -12.41 55.22
N PRO A 209 2.56 -11.81 54.08
CA PRO A 209 3.21 -12.09 52.82
C PRO A 209 4.66 -11.63 52.82
N GLY A 210 5.53 -12.36 52.12
CA GLY A 210 6.89 -11.91 51.84
C GLY A 210 6.93 -10.82 50.75
N PRO A 211 7.96 -9.95 50.70
CA PRO A 211 8.16 -8.99 49.61
C PRO A 211 8.11 -9.61 48.20
N GLU A 212 8.58 -10.84 48.06
CA GLU A 212 8.60 -11.62 46.81
C GLU A 212 7.22 -12.09 46.35
N GLU A 213 6.24 -12.12 47.25
CA GLU A 213 4.84 -12.48 46.97
C GLU A 213 4.03 -11.26 46.52
N LEU A 214 4.59 -10.07 46.70
CA LEU A 214 4.02 -8.81 46.26
C LEU A 214 4.59 -8.38 44.90
N THR A 215 3.76 -7.67 44.16
CA THR A 215 4.14 -6.99 42.92
C THR A 215 3.86 -5.51 43.10
N VAL A 216 4.93 -4.71 43.12
CA VAL A 216 4.85 -3.25 43.20
C VAL A 216 5.64 -2.65 42.05
N PHE A 217 5.04 -1.70 41.33
CA PHE A 217 5.70 -0.97 40.26
C PHE A 217 5.13 0.44 40.10
N VAL A 218 5.96 1.35 39.61
CA VAL A 218 5.59 2.73 39.28
C VAL A 218 5.66 2.94 37.78
N CYS A 219 4.74 3.72 37.21
CA CYS A 219 4.64 3.92 35.78
C CYS A 219 4.64 5.40 35.40
N SER A 220 5.34 5.68 34.29
CA SER A 220 5.19 6.92 33.53
C SER A 220 4.19 6.71 32.40
N GLN A 221 3.21 7.60 32.29
CA GLN A 221 2.25 7.58 31.19
C GLN A 221 2.85 8.22 29.96
N LYS A 222 2.73 7.59 28.78
CA LYS A 222 3.20 8.08 27.49
C LYS A 222 2.09 7.99 26.45
N VAL A 223 2.15 8.86 25.43
CA VAL A 223 1.29 8.78 24.25
C VAL A 223 2.15 8.59 23.02
N ALA A 224 1.93 7.49 22.30
CA ALA A 224 2.63 7.14 21.08
C ALA A 224 1.79 7.51 19.85
N GLN A 225 2.43 8.10 18.84
CA GLN A 225 1.88 8.29 17.51
C GLN A 225 2.38 7.17 16.59
N ILE A 226 1.44 6.41 16.02
CA ILE A 226 1.72 5.18 15.28
C ILE A 226 1.13 5.29 13.88
N ALA A 227 1.98 5.12 12.87
CA ALA A 227 1.56 5.07 11.48
C ALA A 227 0.87 3.74 11.18
N VAL A 228 -0.40 3.79 10.80
CA VAL A 228 -1.22 2.61 10.49
C VAL A 228 -1.90 2.77 9.14
N ARG A 229 -1.99 1.67 8.39
CA ARG A 229 -2.83 1.61 7.20
C ARG A 229 -4.20 1.09 7.61
N ALA A 230 -5.22 1.92 7.42
CA ALA A 230 -6.60 1.63 7.79
C ALA A 230 -7.52 1.66 6.57
N ALA A 231 -8.53 0.79 6.58
CA ALA A 231 -9.58 0.79 5.57
C ALA A 231 -10.76 1.67 6.02
N PHE A 232 -11.31 2.45 5.10
CA PHE A 232 -12.45 3.33 5.33
C PHE A 232 -13.52 3.08 4.27
N PHE A 233 -14.78 3.17 4.69
CA PHE A 233 -15.93 3.20 3.81
C PHE A 233 -16.12 4.59 3.17
N GLU A 234 -16.99 4.67 2.16
CA GLU A 234 -17.39 5.92 1.51
C GLU A 234 -17.83 7.00 2.51
N ASN A 235 -18.60 6.62 3.53
CA ASN A 235 -19.08 7.52 4.59
C ASN A 235 -17.99 7.93 5.60
N LEU A 236 -16.72 7.68 5.29
CA LEU A 236 -15.55 8.00 6.10
C LEU A 236 -15.49 7.29 7.46
N THR A 237 -16.30 6.26 7.65
CA THR A 237 -16.20 5.38 8.82
C THR A 237 -15.20 4.26 8.57
N ILE A 238 -14.52 3.83 9.62
CA ILE A 238 -13.51 2.77 9.53
C ILE A 238 -14.18 1.43 9.25
N ASP A 239 -13.59 0.67 8.33
CA ASP A 239 -13.97 -0.70 8.02
C ASP A 239 -13.24 -1.66 8.96
N SER A 240 -13.91 -2.01 10.06
CA SER A 240 -13.39 -2.94 11.07
C SER A 240 -13.27 -4.39 10.57
N THR A 241 -13.79 -4.72 9.39
CA THR A 241 -13.62 -6.07 8.81
C THR A 241 -12.24 -6.28 8.21
N VAL A 242 -11.50 -5.19 7.93
CA VAL A 242 -10.13 -5.22 7.43
C VAL A 242 -9.18 -4.92 8.58
N PRO A 243 -8.20 -5.81 8.86
CA PRO A 243 -7.26 -5.58 9.96
C PRO A 243 -6.38 -4.36 9.68
N LEU A 244 -6.11 -3.59 10.73
CA LEU A 244 -5.17 -2.49 10.69
C LEU A 244 -3.74 -3.02 10.50
N ILE A 245 -2.97 -2.39 9.60
CA ILE A 245 -1.59 -2.77 9.35
C ILE A 245 -0.68 -1.69 9.94
N ARG A 246 0.00 -1.99 11.06
CA ARG A 246 1.05 -1.11 11.61
C ARG A 246 2.20 -1.04 10.60
N ARG A 247 2.66 0.18 10.29
CA ARG A 247 3.82 0.39 9.42
C ARG A 247 5.10 0.16 10.21
N ALA A 248 6.15 -0.34 9.54
CA ALA A 248 7.47 -0.55 10.12
C ALA A 248 8.24 0.78 10.25
N VAL A 249 7.69 1.72 11.02
CA VAL A 249 8.27 3.04 11.32
C VAL A 249 8.53 3.08 12.84
N PRO A 250 9.64 3.69 13.31
CA PRO A 250 9.87 3.86 14.74
C PRO A 250 8.67 4.53 15.44
N ILE A 251 8.35 4.06 16.64
CA ILE A 251 7.30 4.65 17.47
C ILE A 251 7.76 6.06 17.87
N GLN A 252 6.93 7.06 17.59
CA GLN A 252 7.17 8.43 18.00
C GLN A 252 6.35 8.72 19.25
N TYR A 253 7.01 8.98 20.38
CA TYR A 253 6.32 9.48 21.57
C TYR A 253 6.07 10.99 21.43
N LEU A 254 4.89 11.43 21.89
CA LEU A 254 4.51 12.82 21.91
C LEU A 254 5.02 13.50 23.18
N ASN A 255 5.35 14.78 23.08
CA ASN A 255 5.77 15.59 24.23
C ASN A 255 4.57 16.18 24.96
N ASN A 256 4.73 16.44 26.27
CA ASN A 256 3.67 17.00 27.12
C ASN A 256 3.58 18.54 27.07
N GLY A 257 4.18 19.17 26.06
CA GLY A 257 4.37 20.62 25.98
C GLY A 257 5.69 21.11 26.58
N THR A 258 6.40 20.28 27.35
CA THR A 258 7.77 20.55 27.82
C THR A 258 8.77 19.87 26.89
N GLU A 259 9.81 20.61 26.47
CA GLU A 259 10.82 20.10 25.55
C GLU A 259 11.54 18.88 26.12
N GLY A 260 11.63 17.79 25.34
CA GLY A 260 12.30 16.55 25.74
C GLY A 260 11.54 15.67 26.74
N ILE A 261 10.36 16.07 27.20
CA ILE A 261 9.56 15.30 28.16
C ILE A 261 8.38 14.62 27.47
N GLU A 262 8.43 13.29 27.46
CA GLU A 262 7.42 12.42 26.83
C GLU A 262 6.43 11.81 27.84
N SER A 263 6.59 12.08 29.14
CA SER A 263 5.69 11.57 30.17
C SER A 263 4.57 12.56 30.49
N PHE A 264 3.38 12.04 30.74
CA PHE A 264 2.19 12.83 31.02
C PHE A 264 1.75 12.64 32.48
N PRO A 265 1.39 13.72 33.18
CA PRO A 265 1.00 13.66 34.59
C PRO A 265 -0.51 13.46 34.77
N TYR A 266 -1.17 12.74 33.85
CA TYR A 266 -2.62 12.50 33.95
C TYR A 266 -2.97 11.76 35.24
N ARG A 267 -4.18 12.00 35.76
CA ARG A 267 -4.66 11.49 37.04
C ARG A 267 -5.96 10.69 36.86
N PRO A 268 -5.87 9.50 36.24
CA PRO A 268 -7.02 8.66 35.95
C PRO A 268 -7.64 7.96 37.17
N GLU A 269 -6.96 7.86 38.32
CA GLU A 269 -7.51 7.21 39.52
C GLU A 269 -8.85 7.81 39.90
N ALA A 270 -8.98 9.14 39.81
CA ALA A 270 -10.21 9.86 40.15
C ALA A 270 -11.46 9.34 39.39
N TYR A 271 -11.28 8.80 38.18
CA TYR A 271 -12.35 8.25 37.34
C TYR A 271 -12.44 6.72 37.37
N LEU A 272 -11.35 6.05 37.75
CA LEU A 272 -11.22 4.59 37.76
C LEU A 272 -11.41 3.96 39.14
N ALA A 273 -11.31 4.74 40.22
CA ALA A 273 -11.49 4.31 41.61
C ALA A 273 -12.93 4.44 42.13
N GLY A 274 -13.85 4.98 41.32
CA GLY A 274 -15.27 5.10 41.66
C GLY A 274 -15.62 6.22 42.66
N THR A 275 -14.63 7.05 43.04
CA THR A 275 -14.75 8.15 44.01
C THR A 275 -15.44 9.39 43.43
N LEU A 276 -15.22 9.70 42.15
CA LEU A 276 -15.97 10.71 41.41
C LEU A 276 -16.99 10.02 40.49
N ASP A 277 -18.27 10.12 40.87
CA ASP A 277 -19.46 9.79 40.06
C ASP A 277 -19.81 8.32 39.75
N GLN A 278 -19.46 7.31 40.57
CA GLN A 278 -19.88 5.90 40.34
C GLN A 278 -19.62 5.38 38.90
N ASN A 279 -18.73 6.01 38.14
CA ASN A 279 -18.63 5.82 36.70
C ASN A 279 -18.08 4.43 36.34
N PHE A 280 -17.18 3.93 37.18
CA PHE A 280 -16.65 2.58 37.12
C PHE A 280 -17.36 1.75 38.19
N ALA A 281 -18.39 0.99 37.80
CA ALA A 281 -19.16 0.16 38.72
C ALA A 281 -18.43 -1.16 39.00
N TRP A 282 -18.62 -1.72 40.19
CA TRP A 282 -18.12 -3.05 40.53
C TRP A 282 -18.78 -4.13 39.65
N TYR A 283 -18.04 -5.14 39.21
CA TYR A 283 -18.68 -6.34 38.67
C TYR A 283 -19.47 -7.03 39.79
N GLN A 284 -20.80 -6.87 39.77
CA GLN A 284 -21.70 -7.66 40.60
C GLN A 284 -21.66 -9.11 40.12
N VAL A 285 -20.77 -9.91 40.70
CA VAL A 285 -20.79 -11.36 40.52
C VAL A 285 -22.05 -11.86 41.25
N GLN A 286 -23.10 -12.20 40.50
CA GLN A 286 -24.46 -12.51 40.99
C GLN A 286 -24.60 -13.71 41.96
N ASN A 287 -23.50 -14.31 42.42
CA ASN A 287 -23.48 -15.36 43.45
C ASN A 287 -22.60 -15.02 44.66
N LEU A 288 -22.01 -13.83 44.70
CA LEU A 288 -21.46 -13.23 45.91
C LEU A 288 -22.49 -12.20 46.36
N THR A 289 -23.25 -12.56 47.39
CA THR A 289 -24.21 -11.66 48.06
C THR A 289 -23.61 -10.27 48.16
N ALA A 290 -24.36 -9.26 47.72
CA ALA A 290 -24.05 -7.85 47.83
C ALA A 290 -23.10 -7.57 49.00
N PHE A 291 -21.81 -7.42 48.70
CA PHE A 291 -20.88 -6.89 49.68
C PHE A 291 -21.17 -5.39 49.71
N PRO A 292 -21.76 -4.88 50.80
CA PRO A 292 -21.88 -3.45 50.95
C PRO A 292 -20.46 -2.86 50.93
N VAL A 293 -20.37 -1.64 50.39
CA VAL A 293 -19.21 -0.75 50.53
C VAL A 293 -19.04 -0.44 52.02
N THR A 294 -18.58 -1.41 52.81
CA THR A 294 -18.15 -1.21 54.18
C THR A 294 -16.64 -1.17 54.14
N GLY A 295 -16.09 0.00 53.79
CA GLY A 295 -14.76 0.57 54.15
C GLY A 295 -13.48 -0.27 54.26
N ASN A 296 -13.52 -1.58 54.06
CA ASN A 296 -12.54 -2.54 54.60
C ASN A 296 -12.08 -3.57 53.54
N GLU A 297 -12.63 -3.54 52.32
CA GLU A 297 -12.13 -4.33 51.19
C GLU A 297 -11.01 -3.54 50.50
N VAL A 298 -9.75 -3.98 50.67
CA VAL A 298 -8.56 -3.27 50.16
C VAL A 298 -8.29 -3.63 48.69
N GLY A 299 -9.32 -3.45 47.85
CA GLY A 299 -9.28 -3.72 46.42
C GLY A 299 -9.73 -2.54 45.57
N SER A 300 -8.84 -2.02 44.73
CA SER A 300 -9.17 -0.97 43.76
C SER A 300 -10.20 -1.46 42.73
N VAL A 301 -11.21 -0.63 42.42
CA VAL A 301 -12.23 -0.89 41.40
C VAL A 301 -11.59 -1.21 40.03
N PHE A 302 -10.43 -0.61 39.73
CA PHE A 302 -9.64 -0.94 38.55
C PHE A 302 -9.27 -2.43 38.48
N PHE A 303 -8.81 -3.00 39.61
CA PHE A 303 -8.43 -4.41 39.68
C PHE A 303 -9.63 -5.34 39.63
N ASN A 304 -10.79 -4.90 40.11
CA ASN A 304 -12.03 -5.65 39.92
C ASN A 304 -12.31 -5.88 38.42
N HIS A 305 -12.19 -4.84 37.59
CA HIS A 305 -12.34 -4.97 36.13
C HIS A 305 -11.23 -5.79 35.47
N LEU A 306 -10.00 -5.72 36.00
CA LEU A 306 -8.88 -6.51 35.53
C LEU A 306 -9.08 -8.01 35.80
N ILE A 307 -9.66 -8.36 36.95
CA ILE A 307 -9.85 -9.74 37.43
C ILE A 307 -11.15 -10.35 36.92
N TYR A 308 -12.27 -9.63 37.00
CA TYR A 308 -13.61 -10.14 36.71
C TYR A 308 -14.19 -9.68 35.37
N GLY A 309 -13.49 -8.79 34.65
CA GLY A 309 -13.92 -8.34 33.33
C GLY A 309 -13.87 -9.43 32.24
N PRO A 310 -14.23 -9.10 30.99
CA PRO A 310 -14.39 -10.10 29.91
C PRO A 310 -13.10 -10.86 29.54
N ASN A 311 -11.95 -10.30 29.89
CA ASN A 311 -10.62 -10.91 29.72
C ASN A 311 -9.92 -11.14 31.08
N GLY A 312 -10.72 -11.33 32.12
CA GLY A 312 -10.29 -11.51 33.50
C GLY A 312 -9.47 -12.78 33.75
N THR A 313 -9.08 -13.00 35.01
CA THR A 313 -8.46 -14.27 35.45
C THR A 313 -9.38 -14.97 36.44
N GLN A 314 -9.51 -16.30 36.32
CA GLN A 314 -10.25 -17.11 37.30
C GLN A 314 -9.44 -17.36 38.57
N SER A 315 -8.14 -17.06 38.57
CA SER A 315 -7.24 -17.24 39.71
C SER A 315 -6.49 -15.92 39.94
N PRO A 316 -7.02 -15.00 40.77
CA PRO A 316 -6.38 -13.73 41.11
C PRO A 316 -4.96 -13.90 41.65
N GLU A 317 -4.73 -14.96 42.43
CA GLU A 317 -3.46 -15.28 43.08
C GLU A 317 -2.33 -15.52 42.07
N LYS A 318 -2.67 -15.96 40.85
CA LYS A 318 -1.69 -16.17 39.77
C LYS A 318 -1.11 -14.87 39.20
N LEU A 319 -1.69 -13.72 39.51
CA LEU A 319 -1.14 -12.42 39.09
C LEU A 319 -0.16 -11.84 40.12
N ALA A 320 -0.10 -12.42 41.32
CA ALA A 320 0.78 -11.98 42.39
C ALA A 320 2.16 -12.66 42.32
N GLY A 321 3.12 -12.02 42.98
CA GLY A 321 4.47 -12.52 43.16
C GLY A 321 5.43 -12.29 41.99
N LYS A 322 6.72 -12.47 42.30
CA LYS A 322 7.86 -12.17 41.44
C LYS A 322 7.81 -12.80 40.05
N SER A 323 7.32 -14.04 39.93
CA SER A 323 7.24 -14.74 38.65
C SER A 323 6.17 -14.18 37.70
N ASN A 324 5.16 -13.48 38.24
CA ASN A 324 3.98 -13.06 37.48
C ASN A 324 3.94 -11.55 37.24
N ARG A 325 4.98 -10.80 37.66
CA ARG A 325 5.05 -9.34 37.52
C ARG A 325 4.82 -8.85 36.10
N SER A 326 5.41 -9.52 35.11
CA SER A 326 5.24 -9.15 33.70
C SER A 326 3.81 -9.37 33.19
N GLU A 327 3.14 -10.45 33.64
CA GLU A 327 1.75 -10.70 33.27
C GLU A 327 0.83 -9.65 33.88
N LEU A 328 1.01 -9.32 35.16
CA LEU A 328 0.24 -8.28 35.82
C LEU A 328 0.44 -6.93 35.13
N MET A 329 1.70 -6.52 34.89
CA MET A 329 2.02 -5.29 34.17
C MET A 329 1.34 -5.22 32.80
N GLN A 330 1.35 -6.32 32.03
CA GLN A 330 0.70 -6.38 30.73
C GLN A 330 -0.82 -6.21 30.84
N ARG A 331 -1.46 -6.82 31.85
CA ARG A 331 -2.91 -6.68 32.08
C ARG A 331 -3.31 -5.27 32.49
N VAL A 332 -2.55 -4.66 33.41
CA VAL A 332 -2.72 -3.26 33.83
C VAL A 332 -2.57 -2.34 32.62
N GLN A 333 -1.49 -2.49 31.86
CA GLN A 333 -1.23 -1.73 30.63
C GLN A 333 -2.39 -1.86 29.64
N ARG A 334 -2.93 -3.06 29.43
CA ARG A 334 -4.04 -3.29 28.49
C ARG A 334 -5.33 -2.59 28.93
N LEU A 335 -5.68 -2.66 30.21
CA LEU A 335 -6.89 -2.01 30.73
C LEU A 335 -6.73 -0.47 30.72
N TYR A 336 -5.57 0.03 31.15
CA TYR A 336 -5.23 1.45 31.07
C TYR A 336 -5.29 1.98 29.63
N SER A 337 -4.70 1.27 28.67
CA SER A 337 -4.69 1.70 27.26
C SER A 337 -6.10 1.78 26.67
N LYS A 338 -6.99 0.88 27.09
CA LYS A 338 -8.40 0.88 26.70
C LYS A 338 -9.16 2.07 27.27
N TYR A 339 -8.94 2.37 28.56
CA TYR A 339 -9.47 3.58 29.18
C TYR A 339 -9.00 4.84 28.45
N MET A 340 -7.68 4.98 28.28
CA MET A 340 -7.11 6.15 27.63
C MET A 340 -7.47 6.25 26.15
N ALA A 341 -7.73 5.15 25.44
CA ALA A 341 -8.25 5.21 24.08
C ALA A 341 -9.60 5.93 24.02
N LEU A 342 -10.47 5.74 25.02
CA LEU A 342 -11.73 6.46 25.14
C LEU A 342 -11.50 7.93 25.49
N VAL A 343 -10.59 8.24 26.43
CA VAL A 343 -10.20 9.63 26.74
C VAL A 343 -9.68 10.35 25.49
N ILE A 344 -8.80 9.71 24.72
CA ILE A 344 -8.26 10.29 23.48
C ILE A 344 -9.40 10.55 22.47
N ASP A 345 -10.35 9.63 22.34
CA ASP A 345 -11.47 9.79 21.39
C ASP A 345 -12.44 10.90 21.77
N THR A 346 -12.73 11.06 23.07
CA THR A 346 -13.72 12.00 23.59
C THR A 346 -13.15 13.39 23.89
N LYS A 347 -11.90 13.48 24.37
CA LYS A 347 -11.28 14.72 24.86
C LYS A 347 -10.20 15.29 23.94
N PHE A 348 -9.35 14.45 23.35
CA PHE A 348 -8.13 14.95 22.70
C PHE A 348 -8.32 15.39 21.24
N ARG A 349 -9.57 15.39 20.75
CA ARG A 349 -9.90 15.84 19.39
C ARG A 349 -10.28 17.31 19.40
N ALA A 350 -9.38 18.18 18.92
CA ALA A 350 -9.66 19.59 18.73
C ALA A 350 -10.03 19.89 17.26
N PRO A 351 -11.17 20.55 16.98
CA PRO A 351 -11.67 20.72 15.62
C PRO A 351 -10.67 21.49 14.75
N LEU A 352 -10.54 21.09 13.48
CA LEU A 352 -9.82 21.84 12.46
C LEU A 352 -10.79 22.62 11.60
N THR A 353 -10.39 23.82 11.21
CA THR A 353 -11.04 24.53 10.11
C THR A 353 -10.70 23.87 8.77
N TYR A 354 -11.55 24.04 7.77
CA TYR A 354 -11.32 23.44 6.44
C TYR A 354 -9.97 23.85 5.83
N GLU A 355 -9.56 25.11 6.01
CA GLU A 355 -8.27 25.61 5.54
C GLU A 355 -7.07 24.95 6.23
N GLU A 356 -7.19 24.61 7.51
CA GLU A 356 -6.14 23.89 8.24
C GLU A 356 -6.10 22.42 7.84
N SER A 357 -7.25 21.79 7.64
CA SER A 357 -7.33 20.41 7.15
C SER A 357 -6.63 20.24 5.79
N LEU A 358 -6.71 21.25 4.91
CA LEU A 358 -6.01 21.27 3.61
C LEU A 358 -4.48 21.34 3.74
N LYS A 359 -3.95 21.86 4.86
CA LYS A 359 -2.49 21.94 5.10
C LYS A 359 -1.90 20.60 5.53
N THR A 360 -2.72 19.68 6.04
CA THR A 360 -2.29 18.36 6.53
C THR A 360 -3.10 17.22 5.90
N PRO A 361 -3.01 17.03 4.56
CA PRO A 361 -3.73 15.96 3.89
C PRO A 361 -3.17 14.58 4.29
N ILE A 362 -4.06 13.61 4.36
CA ILE A 362 -3.77 12.20 4.61
C ILE A 362 -3.80 11.48 3.26
N TYR A 363 -2.71 10.82 2.90
CA TYR A 363 -2.61 10.13 1.62
C TYR A 363 -3.03 8.67 1.71
N GLY A 364 -3.57 8.15 0.61
CA GLY A 364 -3.90 6.75 0.51
C GLY A 364 -4.22 6.29 -0.90
N THR A 365 -4.84 5.12 -0.98
CA THR A 365 -5.15 4.45 -2.23
C THR A 365 -6.55 3.85 -2.22
N MET A 366 -7.23 3.90 -3.36
CA MET A 366 -8.48 3.19 -3.60
C MET A 366 -8.34 2.19 -4.75
N ALA A 367 -9.03 1.06 -4.64
CA ALA A 367 -9.16 0.10 -5.73
C ALA A 367 -10.23 0.58 -6.71
N LEU A 368 -9.84 0.75 -7.97
CA LEU A 368 -10.77 1.08 -9.05
C LEU A 368 -10.91 -0.16 -9.93
N GLU A 369 -12.12 -0.71 -10.02
CA GLU A 369 -12.44 -1.71 -11.03
C GLU A 369 -12.55 -1.00 -12.37
N SER A 370 -11.47 -1.05 -13.16
CA SER A 370 -11.48 -0.55 -14.53
C SER A 370 -11.85 -1.68 -15.48
N SER A 371 -12.93 -1.53 -16.24
CA SER A 371 -13.22 -2.38 -17.39
C SER A 371 -12.15 -2.15 -18.45
N ARG A 372 -11.21 -3.09 -18.58
CA ARG A 372 -10.23 -3.08 -19.66
C ARG A 372 -10.76 -3.91 -20.82
N LEU A 373 -10.74 -3.33 -22.00
CA LEU A 373 -11.13 -4.02 -23.23
C LEU A 373 -10.05 -5.07 -23.54
N ARG A 374 -10.26 -6.30 -23.06
CA ARG A 374 -9.39 -7.44 -23.31
C ARG A 374 -9.75 -8.02 -24.67
N MET A 375 -8.94 -7.75 -25.69
CA MET A 375 -9.13 -8.34 -27.01
C MET A 375 -9.16 -9.87 -26.87
N ASN A 376 -10.24 -10.48 -27.37
CA ASN A 376 -10.45 -11.91 -27.22
C ASN A 376 -9.33 -12.67 -27.95
N SER A 377 -8.61 -13.53 -27.21
CA SER A 377 -7.50 -14.32 -27.77
C SER A 377 -7.97 -15.20 -28.92
N THR A 378 -9.22 -15.67 -28.86
CA THR A 378 -9.86 -16.46 -29.92
C THR A 378 -10.01 -15.63 -31.18
N SER A 379 -10.50 -14.39 -31.09
CA SER A 379 -10.61 -13.49 -32.25
C SER A 379 -9.24 -13.19 -32.86
N LYS A 380 -8.20 -13.04 -32.04
CA LYS A 380 -6.82 -12.84 -32.51
C LYS A 380 -6.31 -14.05 -33.28
N THR A 381 -6.48 -15.25 -32.73
CA THR A 381 -6.02 -16.50 -33.34
C THR A 381 -6.79 -16.79 -34.64
N THR A 382 -8.11 -16.60 -34.65
CA THR A 382 -8.93 -16.78 -35.86
C THR A 382 -8.49 -15.83 -36.97
N LEU A 383 -8.20 -14.57 -36.66
CA LEU A 383 -7.69 -13.61 -37.64
C LEU A 383 -6.33 -14.05 -38.21
N GLN A 384 -5.42 -14.53 -37.36
CA GLN A 384 -4.10 -15.02 -37.80
C GLN A 384 -4.22 -16.25 -38.71
N ILE A 385 -5.14 -17.18 -38.40
CA ILE A 385 -5.41 -18.36 -39.23
C ILE A 385 -5.95 -17.94 -40.60
N PHE A 386 -6.94 -17.03 -40.65
CA PHE A 386 -7.48 -16.55 -41.92
C PHE A 386 -6.43 -15.85 -42.77
N LEU A 387 -5.58 -15.02 -42.15
CA LEU A 387 -4.48 -14.35 -42.85
C LEU A 387 -3.49 -15.35 -43.43
N ALA A 388 -3.11 -16.37 -42.66
CA ALA A 388 -2.22 -17.43 -43.10
C ALA A 388 -2.83 -18.25 -44.25
N CYS A 389 -4.12 -18.57 -44.18
CA CYS A 389 -4.85 -19.26 -45.24
C CYS A 389 -4.89 -18.43 -46.53
N MET A 390 -5.21 -17.13 -46.46
CA MET A 390 -5.22 -16.25 -47.63
C MET A 390 -3.83 -16.16 -48.27
N LEU A 391 -2.78 -16.07 -47.45
CA LEU A 391 -1.40 -16.04 -47.94
C LEU A 391 -1.01 -17.36 -48.63
N ALA A 392 -1.35 -18.50 -48.02
CA ALA A 392 -1.09 -19.82 -48.59
C ALA A 392 -1.85 -20.05 -49.91
N LEU A 393 -3.12 -19.63 -49.97
CA LEU A 393 -3.93 -19.70 -51.18
C LEU A 393 -3.41 -18.78 -52.28
N GLY A 394 -3.01 -17.55 -51.94
CA GLY A 394 -2.39 -16.62 -52.89
C GLY A 394 -1.06 -17.14 -53.42
N PHE A 395 -0.24 -17.74 -52.56
CA PHE A 395 1.01 -18.37 -52.97
C PHE A 395 0.78 -19.61 -53.85
N ALA A 396 -0.18 -20.45 -53.51
CA ALA A 396 -0.56 -21.60 -54.33
C ALA A 396 -1.10 -21.16 -55.71
N ALA A 397 -1.90 -20.10 -55.75
CA ALA A 397 -2.39 -19.51 -57.00
C ALA A 397 -1.23 -18.97 -57.84
N TYR A 398 -0.27 -18.26 -57.24
CA TYR A 398 0.93 -17.76 -57.92
C TYR A 398 1.79 -18.88 -58.50
N LEU A 399 1.98 -19.99 -57.76
CA LEU A 399 2.73 -21.14 -58.25
C LEU A 399 2.02 -21.88 -59.39
N LYS A 400 0.67 -21.89 -59.39
CA LYS A 400 -0.13 -22.60 -60.39
C LYS A 400 -0.51 -21.75 -61.60
N THR A 401 -0.39 -20.42 -61.53
CA THR A 401 -0.66 -19.55 -62.68
C THR A 401 0.55 -19.54 -63.61
N ASP A 402 0.41 -20.18 -64.77
CA ASP A 402 1.41 -20.11 -65.82
C ASP A 402 1.27 -18.76 -66.56
N LEU A 403 1.85 -17.71 -65.98
CA LEU A 403 1.90 -16.37 -66.57
C LEU A 403 2.83 -16.28 -67.79
N ARG A 404 3.38 -17.41 -68.27
CA ARG A 404 4.41 -17.44 -69.32
C ARG A 404 3.85 -17.41 -70.74
N THR A 405 2.55 -17.62 -70.92
CA THR A 405 1.89 -17.66 -72.24
C THR A 405 0.83 -16.58 -72.44
N THR A 406 0.60 -15.72 -71.44
CA THR A 406 -0.30 -14.59 -71.56
C THR A 406 0.44 -13.41 -72.20
N LEU A 407 -0.12 -12.86 -73.29
CA LEU A 407 0.41 -11.63 -73.87
C LEU A 407 0.41 -10.52 -72.80
N PRO A 408 1.47 -9.68 -72.74
CA PRO A 408 1.57 -8.57 -71.78
C PRO A 408 0.46 -7.52 -71.96
N ARG A 409 -0.29 -7.56 -73.06
CA ARG A 409 -1.45 -6.70 -73.32
C ARG A 409 -2.59 -7.51 -73.92
N LYS A 410 -3.84 -7.17 -73.54
CA LYS A 410 -5.03 -7.76 -74.15
C LYS A 410 -5.10 -7.36 -75.63
N PRO A 411 -5.21 -8.30 -76.59
CA PRO A 411 -5.25 -7.99 -78.03
C PRO A 411 -6.58 -7.37 -78.48
N THR A 412 -7.54 -7.18 -77.58
CA THR A 412 -8.87 -6.64 -77.89
C THR A 412 -8.97 -5.12 -77.86
N SER A 413 -7.92 -4.42 -77.42
CA SER A 413 -7.86 -2.96 -77.46
C SER A 413 -7.13 -2.50 -78.72
N ILE A 414 -7.71 -1.52 -79.43
CA ILE A 414 -7.12 -0.89 -80.61
C ILE A 414 -5.69 -0.39 -80.32
N ALA A 415 -5.46 0.22 -79.15
CA ALA A 415 -4.13 0.68 -78.73
C ALA A 415 -3.12 -0.47 -78.52
N SER A 416 -3.59 -1.65 -78.09
CA SER A 416 -2.74 -2.84 -77.97
C SER A 416 -2.35 -3.38 -79.34
N VAL A 417 -3.30 -3.46 -80.28
CA VAL A 417 -3.04 -3.89 -81.66
C VAL A 417 -2.07 -2.90 -82.34
N MET A 418 -2.31 -1.60 -82.16
CA MET A 418 -1.39 -0.55 -82.62
C MET A 418 0.00 -0.72 -82.01
N SER A 419 0.13 -1.05 -80.72
CA SER A 419 1.46 -1.30 -80.13
C SER A 419 2.14 -2.57 -80.63
N LEU A 420 1.36 -3.60 -81.03
CA LEU A 420 1.90 -4.81 -81.66
C LEU A 420 2.32 -4.58 -83.12
N LEU A 421 1.78 -3.56 -83.79
CA LEU A 421 2.10 -3.19 -85.17
C LEU A 421 3.07 -2.00 -85.27
N SER A 422 3.22 -1.18 -84.22
CA SER A 422 4.01 0.05 -84.24
C SER A 422 5.50 -0.22 -84.47
N GLY A 423 6.04 0.16 -85.63
CA GLY A 423 7.42 -0.12 -86.01
C GLY A 423 7.61 -1.48 -86.68
N SER A 424 6.54 -2.07 -87.22
CA SER A 424 6.60 -3.17 -88.19
C SER A 424 6.86 -2.61 -89.58
N ASP A 425 7.54 -3.39 -90.41
CA ASP A 425 7.76 -3.08 -91.83
C ASP A 425 6.44 -3.11 -92.63
N LEU A 426 5.33 -3.61 -92.04
CA LEU A 426 3.98 -3.43 -92.58
C LEU A 426 3.61 -1.95 -92.76
N CYS A 427 3.99 -1.09 -91.81
CA CYS A 427 3.55 0.31 -91.73
C CYS A 427 4.72 1.32 -91.80
N GLY A 428 5.90 0.89 -92.28
CA GLY A 428 7.13 1.69 -92.23
C GLY A 428 7.37 2.55 -93.47
N ASN A 429 7.79 3.80 -93.27
CA ASN A 429 7.95 4.83 -94.31
C ASN A 429 9.01 4.56 -95.41
N GLY A 430 9.73 3.43 -95.38
CA GLY A 430 10.81 3.12 -96.33
C GLY A 430 10.65 1.82 -97.13
N ARG A 431 9.82 0.88 -96.65
CA ARG A 431 9.56 -0.44 -97.26
C ARG A 431 8.17 -0.96 -96.88
N SER A 432 7.16 -0.07 -96.83
CA SER A 432 5.80 -0.47 -96.47
C SER A 432 5.26 -1.45 -97.52
N TYR A 433 4.96 -2.68 -97.08
CA TYR A 433 4.28 -3.68 -97.92
C TYR A 433 2.80 -3.35 -98.12
N LEU A 434 2.25 -2.43 -97.32
CA LEU A 434 0.93 -1.85 -97.55
C LEU A 434 1.04 -0.74 -98.62
N PRO A 435 0.27 -0.81 -99.72
CA PRO A 435 0.25 0.24 -100.73
C PRO A 435 -0.34 1.55 -100.17
N GLU A 436 0.08 2.69 -100.72
CA GLU A 436 -0.53 3.98 -100.40
C GLU A 436 -2.03 3.95 -100.74
N GLY A 437 -2.89 4.33 -99.79
CA GLY A 437 -4.35 4.28 -99.96
C GLY A 437 -5.00 2.95 -99.61
N ALA A 438 -4.30 2.03 -98.92
CA ALA A 438 -4.86 0.75 -98.44
C ALA A 438 -6.16 0.91 -97.61
N GLU A 439 -6.36 2.07 -96.97
CA GLU A 439 -7.59 2.41 -96.25
C GLU A 439 -8.84 2.54 -97.13
N ASN A 440 -8.66 2.76 -98.44
CA ASN A 440 -9.73 2.93 -99.42
C ASN A 440 -9.91 1.70 -100.33
N MET A 441 -9.10 0.65 -100.13
CA MET A 441 -9.18 -0.58 -100.92
C MET A 441 -10.29 -1.50 -100.40
N THR A 442 -10.88 -2.26 -101.31
CA THR A 442 -11.82 -3.32 -100.93
C THR A 442 -11.07 -4.50 -100.32
N SER A 443 -11.76 -5.30 -99.49
CA SER A 443 -11.14 -6.46 -98.82
C SER A 443 -10.55 -7.48 -99.79
N GLU A 444 -11.05 -7.54 -101.02
CA GLU A 444 -10.60 -8.45 -102.08
C GLU A 444 -9.27 -7.97 -102.69
N GLU A 445 -9.17 -6.68 -103.02
CA GLU A 445 -7.94 -6.04 -103.52
C GLU A 445 -6.82 -6.04 -102.47
N LEU A 446 -7.17 -5.80 -101.20
CA LEU A 446 -6.21 -5.83 -100.10
C LEU A 446 -5.68 -7.26 -99.85
N ASN A 447 -6.54 -8.27 -99.95
CA ASN A 447 -6.13 -9.66 -99.80
C ASN A 447 -5.20 -10.11 -100.92
N GLU A 448 -5.41 -9.65 -102.16
CA GLU A 448 -4.50 -9.95 -103.28
C GLU A 448 -3.09 -9.40 -103.06
N HIS A 449 -2.97 -8.22 -102.46
CA HIS A 449 -1.67 -7.63 -102.09
C HIS A 449 -1.02 -8.25 -100.86
N LEU A 450 -1.80 -8.84 -99.97
CA LEU A 450 -1.29 -9.52 -98.78
C LEU A 450 -1.05 -11.03 -99.02
N ASP A 451 -1.46 -11.56 -100.17
CA ASP A 451 -1.33 -12.98 -100.48
C ASP A 451 0.15 -13.39 -100.61
N GLY A 452 0.52 -14.47 -99.94
CA GLY A 452 1.91 -14.94 -99.84
C GLY A 452 2.76 -14.29 -98.73
N LEU A 453 2.29 -13.25 -98.03
CA LEU A 453 3.02 -12.68 -96.88
C LEU A 453 2.84 -13.53 -95.61
N ILE A 454 3.95 -14.03 -95.06
CA ILE A 454 3.94 -14.76 -93.78
C ILE A 454 4.12 -13.77 -92.64
N VAL A 455 3.01 -13.42 -91.98
CA VAL A 455 2.99 -12.54 -90.82
C VAL A 455 3.11 -13.37 -89.53
N ARG A 456 4.02 -13.00 -88.63
CA ARG A 456 4.25 -13.72 -87.36
C ARG A 456 4.35 -12.78 -86.17
N LEU A 457 3.95 -13.27 -84.99
CA LEU A 457 4.14 -12.58 -83.72
C LEU A 457 5.41 -13.10 -83.03
N GLY A 458 6.33 -12.20 -82.70
CA GLY A 458 7.60 -12.59 -82.07
C GLY A 458 8.49 -11.41 -81.72
N TRP A 459 9.73 -11.72 -81.37
CA TRP A 459 10.78 -10.71 -81.16
C TRP A 459 11.55 -10.46 -82.46
N TRP A 460 11.70 -9.17 -82.79
CA TRP A 460 12.34 -8.67 -84.00
C TRP A 460 13.52 -7.77 -83.63
N SER A 461 14.63 -7.88 -84.36
CA SER A 461 15.79 -6.99 -84.20
C SER A 461 15.60 -5.75 -85.06
N GLN A 462 15.67 -4.56 -84.47
CA GLN A 462 15.56 -3.31 -85.19
C GLN A 462 16.86 -3.06 -85.99
N SER A 463 16.77 -3.12 -87.32
CA SER A 463 17.88 -2.81 -88.23
C SER A 463 18.12 -1.31 -88.27
N THR A 464 19.21 -0.82 -87.68
CA THR A 464 19.67 0.57 -87.81
C THR A 464 20.38 0.78 -89.15
N ASP A 465 19.65 0.64 -90.26
CA ASP A 465 20.14 1.00 -91.59
C ASP A 465 19.29 2.13 -92.16
N GLY A 466 19.67 3.36 -91.83
CA GLY A 466 19.14 4.60 -92.41
C GLY A 466 20.01 5.79 -91.99
N PRO A 467 20.49 6.63 -92.94
CA PRO A 467 21.45 7.70 -92.65
C PRO A 467 20.79 8.89 -91.93
N SER A 468 21.60 9.53 -91.10
CA SER A 468 21.40 10.71 -90.27
C SER A 468 20.49 11.82 -90.82
N SER A 469 19.54 12.27 -90.00
CA SER A 469 19.34 13.70 -89.75
C SER A 469 19.05 13.96 -88.27
N SER A 470 19.99 14.63 -87.63
CA SER A 470 19.96 15.11 -86.25
C SER A 470 19.87 16.63 -86.28
N SER A 471 18.86 17.17 -85.61
CA SER A 471 18.76 18.56 -85.11
C SER A 471 17.51 18.57 -84.21
N ASP A 472 17.61 18.21 -82.93
CA ASP A 472 18.16 18.93 -81.77
C ASP A 472 17.26 20.07 -81.26
N GLY A 473 17.14 20.13 -79.92
CA GLY A 473 16.31 21.07 -79.16
C GLY A 473 15.91 20.52 -77.78
N GLY A 474 16.88 20.22 -76.90
CA GLY A 474 16.65 19.64 -75.58
C GLY A 474 16.32 20.60 -74.43
N ARG A 475 16.25 20.05 -73.21
CA ARG A 475 16.81 20.68 -71.99
C ARG A 475 17.07 19.64 -70.90
N GLN A 476 18.26 19.77 -70.30
CA GLN A 476 18.89 18.96 -69.25
C GLN A 476 18.42 19.33 -67.83
N ASP A 477 18.66 18.42 -66.87
CA ASP A 477 19.43 18.62 -65.62
C ASP A 477 19.53 17.25 -64.90
N GLU A 478 20.67 16.56 -64.90
CA GLU A 478 21.79 16.56 -63.92
C GLU A 478 21.48 16.06 -62.48
N ASN A 479 21.97 14.84 -62.18
CA ASN A 479 22.78 14.43 -61.00
C ASN A 479 23.05 12.90 -61.09
N LYS A 480 24.30 12.42 -61.30
CA LYS A 480 25.39 12.11 -60.32
C LYS A 480 24.88 11.27 -59.14
N ASP A 481 25.35 10.06 -58.81
CA ASP A 481 26.68 9.44 -58.87
C ASP A 481 26.57 7.90 -58.93
N GLY A 482 27.68 7.22 -59.28
CA GLY A 482 27.94 5.87 -58.74
C GLY A 482 28.29 4.79 -59.75
N ASP A 483 29.45 4.95 -60.36
CA ASP A 483 30.16 4.05 -61.27
C ASP A 483 30.20 2.57 -60.83
N LEU A 484 29.75 1.67 -61.72
CA LEU A 484 30.22 0.29 -61.83
C LEU A 484 30.07 -0.14 -63.29
N VAL A 485 31.13 0.14 -64.05
CA VAL A 485 31.36 -0.31 -65.43
C VAL A 485 31.04 -1.80 -65.58
N VAL A 486 29.88 -2.08 -66.18
CA VAL A 486 29.61 -3.35 -66.87
C VAL A 486 29.54 -3.01 -68.35
N LYS A 487 30.50 -3.57 -69.10
CA LYS A 487 30.63 -3.50 -70.55
C LYS A 487 29.25 -3.55 -71.22
N SER A 488 28.82 -2.41 -71.75
CA SER A 488 27.68 -2.30 -72.64
C SER A 488 28.02 -3.00 -73.96
N GLU A 489 27.75 -4.29 -74.03
CA GLU A 489 27.30 -4.89 -75.29
C GLU A 489 26.20 -3.98 -75.85
N GLU A 490 26.35 -3.59 -77.12
CA GLU A 490 25.27 -3.01 -77.94
C GLU A 490 23.93 -3.66 -77.56
N ILE A 491 23.07 -2.93 -76.86
CA ILE A 491 21.70 -3.36 -76.62
C ILE A 491 21.03 -3.25 -77.98
N ARG A 492 21.08 -4.33 -78.77
CA ARG A 492 20.23 -4.50 -79.94
C ARG A 492 18.80 -4.27 -79.48
N ARG A 493 18.18 -3.17 -79.94
CA ARG A 493 16.79 -2.85 -79.60
C ARG A 493 15.91 -3.91 -80.22
N ARG A 494 15.49 -4.87 -79.38
CA ARG A 494 14.51 -5.89 -79.75
C ARG A 494 13.11 -5.37 -79.49
N ARG A 495 12.21 -5.62 -80.43
CA ARG A 495 10.79 -5.26 -80.33
C ARG A 495 9.95 -6.53 -80.35
N PHE A 496 9.02 -6.66 -79.40
CA PHE A 496 7.98 -7.69 -79.47
C PHE A 496 6.80 -7.15 -80.25
N GLY A 497 6.44 -7.80 -81.35
CA GLY A 497 5.40 -7.32 -82.23
C GLY A 497 5.08 -8.30 -83.34
N ILE A 498 4.14 -7.90 -84.18
CA ILE A 498 3.79 -8.57 -85.41
C ILE A 498 4.65 -7.97 -86.52
N ASP A 499 5.30 -8.83 -87.32
CA ASP A 499 6.06 -8.39 -88.49
C ASP A 499 6.09 -9.48 -89.57
N ILE A 500 6.58 -9.11 -90.75
CA ILE A 500 6.69 -10.00 -91.92
C ILE A 500 7.99 -10.81 -91.85
N GLY A 501 7.88 -12.13 -92.02
CA GLY A 501 9.04 -13.04 -92.09
C GLY A 501 9.18 -13.97 -90.89
N LYS A 502 10.42 -14.39 -90.60
CA LYS A 502 10.73 -15.29 -89.47
C LYS A 502 11.29 -14.47 -88.31
N PRO A 503 10.58 -14.36 -87.17
CA PRO A 503 11.10 -13.64 -86.01
C PRO A 503 12.32 -14.36 -85.45
N GLU A 504 13.21 -13.63 -84.78
CA GLU A 504 14.35 -14.22 -84.05
C GLU A 504 13.87 -15.21 -82.99
N GLN A 505 12.71 -14.91 -82.39
CA GLN A 505 12.08 -15.76 -81.38
C GLN A 505 10.56 -15.73 -81.50
N LEU A 506 9.95 -16.92 -81.59
CA LEU A 506 8.50 -17.09 -81.61
C LEU A 506 7.92 -17.02 -80.19
N GLY A 507 6.87 -16.23 -80.02
CA GLY A 507 6.12 -16.08 -78.77
C GLY A 507 6.84 -15.27 -77.68
N PHE A 508 6.11 -14.95 -76.61
CA PHE A 508 6.64 -14.20 -75.48
C PHE A 508 7.43 -15.14 -74.54
N ARG A 509 8.71 -15.39 -74.87
CA ARG A 509 9.64 -16.04 -73.94
C ARG A 509 10.56 -14.98 -73.35
N PRO A 510 10.35 -14.52 -72.10
CA PRO A 510 11.35 -13.71 -71.44
C PRO A 510 12.61 -14.56 -71.26
N GLU A 511 13.75 -14.03 -71.70
CA GLU A 511 15.06 -14.64 -71.46
C GLU A 511 15.24 -14.76 -69.94
N SER A 512 15.61 -15.95 -69.45
CA SER A 512 15.55 -16.30 -68.04
C SER A 512 16.68 -15.68 -67.20
N THR A 513 16.86 -14.37 -67.24
CA THR A 513 17.81 -13.65 -66.38
C THR A 513 17.42 -13.72 -64.89
N PHE A 514 16.14 -13.99 -64.58
CA PHE A 514 15.70 -14.13 -63.18
C PHE A 514 16.15 -15.45 -62.53
N ARG A 515 16.32 -16.55 -63.30
CA ARG A 515 16.81 -17.85 -62.76
C ARG A 515 18.31 -17.82 -62.46
N GLN A 516 19.12 -17.10 -63.24
CA GLN A 516 20.56 -16.95 -62.95
C GLN A 516 20.81 -16.08 -61.71
N LYS A 517 20.05 -15.00 -61.50
CA LYS A 517 20.16 -14.19 -60.27
C LYS A 517 19.73 -14.94 -58.99
N LEU A 518 18.69 -15.78 -59.04
CA LEU A 518 18.28 -16.57 -57.88
C LEU A 518 19.24 -17.72 -57.54
N GLN A 519 19.88 -18.34 -58.55
CA GLN A 519 20.89 -19.37 -58.32
C GLN A 519 22.23 -18.80 -57.81
N ALA A 520 22.58 -17.57 -58.18
CA ALA A 520 23.73 -16.85 -57.63
C ALA A 520 23.53 -16.48 -56.13
N LEU A 521 22.30 -16.16 -55.73
CA LEU A 521 21.97 -15.86 -54.32
C LEU A 521 21.88 -17.12 -53.44
N ARG A 522 21.48 -18.28 -53.99
CA ARG A 522 21.42 -19.55 -53.26
C ARG A 522 22.79 -20.22 -53.05
N ARG A 523 23.81 -19.88 -53.84
CA ARG A 523 25.19 -20.39 -53.66
C ARG A 523 26.03 -19.63 -52.63
N ARG A 524 25.52 -18.54 -52.05
CA ARG A 524 26.22 -17.74 -51.02
C ARG A 524 25.92 -18.12 -49.56
N LYS A 525 25.07 -19.10 -49.28
CA LYS A 525 24.86 -19.57 -47.90
C LYS A 525 24.81 -21.10 -47.80
N ALA A 526 25.85 -21.61 -47.12
CA ALA A 526 26.08 -22.94 -46.56
C ALA A 526 26.61 -24.02 -47.54
N PRO A 527 27.41 -25.01 -47.08
CA PRO A 527 27.67 -25.45 -45.68
C PRO A 527 29.21 -25.56 -45.41
N SER A 528 29.79 -26.07 -44.31
CA SER A 528 29.46 -27.18 -43.42
C SER A 528 30.39 -27.18 -42.19
N ALA A 529 29.89 -27.72 -41.09
CA ALA A 529 30.60 -28.04 -39.86
C ALA A 529 31.63 -29.16 -40.03
N GLN A 530 32.69 -29.18 -39.19
CA GLN A 530 33.12 -30.37 -38.42
C GLN A 530 34.27 -30.09 -37.42
N TYR A 531 33.99 -30.43 -36.16
CA TYR A 531 34.83 -31.01 -35.08
C TYR A 531 36.37 -31.01 -35.15
N SER A 532 37.02 -30.59 -34.05
CA SER A 532 37.85 -31.47 -33.17
C SER A 532 38.36 -30.72 -31.91
N THR A 533 38.12 -31.31 -30.73
CA THR A 533 38.87 -31.16 -29.46
C THR A 533 40.19 -32.00 -29.53
N PRO A 534 41.16 -32.00 -28.57
CA PRO A 534 41.11 -31.62 -27.14
C PRO A 534 42.38 -30.94 -26.52
N SER A 535 42.31 -30.51 -25.25
CA SER A 535 43.18 -30.93 -24.10
C SER A 535 43.44 -29.86 -23.02
N ALA A 536 43.40 -30.32 -21.76
CA ALA A 536 44.15 -29.89 -20.56
C ALA A 536 43.99 -28.43 -20.05
N GLN A 537 43.91 -28.10 -18.76
CA GLN A 537 44.17 -28.80 -17.49
C GLN A 537 43.62 -27.93 -16.34
N ASP A 538 43.20 -28.58 -15.24
CA ASP A 538 43.30 -28.21 -13.80
C ASP A 538 43.19 -26.73 -13.35
N SER A 539 42.50 -26.35 -12.28
CA SER A 539 42.38 -26.99 -10.97
C SER A 539 41.21 -26.42 -10.13
N THR A 540 40.63 -27.34 -9.36
CA THR A 540 39.72 -27.30 -8.19
C THR A 540 40.24 -26.47 -6.97
N PRO A 541 39.65 -26.55 -5.75
CA PRO A 541 38.25 -26.32 -5.33
C PRO A 541 38.14 -25.58 -3.96
N SER A 542 36.92 -25.61 -3.39
CA SER A 542 36.52 -25.42 -1.97
C SER A 542 36.47 -23.96 -1.48
N SER A 543 35.43 -23.52 -0.78
CA SER A 543 34.47 -24.20 0.10
C SER A 543 33.12 -23.50 0.12
#